data_AF-A0A348XM04-F1
#
_entry.id   AF-A0A348XM04-F1
#
_cell.length_a   1.000
_cell.length_b   1.000
_cell.length_c   1.000
_cell.angle_alpha   90.00
_cell.angle_beta   90.00
_cell.angle_gamma   90.00
#
_symmetry.space_group_name_H-M   'P 1'
#
loop_
_entity.id
_entity.type
_entity.pdbx_description
1 polymer ?
#
loop_
_entity_poly.entity_id
_entity_poly.type
_entity_poly.pdbx_seq_one_letter_code
_entity_poly.pdbx_strand_id
1 'polypeptide(L)'
;MSVDFVPTVLDICGLSPPAGVQIDGLSLLPHLTGKADSARDDLYFEYGFSRAVRFGSWKYIAVRYTQDHYERMKAGDLTEAPNLNDLRLQD
;
A
#
# COMPACT_ATOMS: atom_id res chain seq x y z
N MET A 1 5.41 -2.26 1.06
CA MET A 1 6.54 -3.16 0.73
C MET A 1 7.12 -2.89 -0.66
N SER A 2 6.33 -2.60 -1.70
CA SER A 2 6.90 -2.23 -3.02
C SER A 2 7.80 -0.99 -2.96
N VAL A 3 7.47 -0.03 -2.09
CA VAL A 3 8.23 1.22 -1.90
C VAL A 3 9.65 1.01 -1.34
N ASP A 4 9.94 -0.16 -0.77
CA ASP A 4 11.21 -0.45 -0.10
C ASP A 4 12.30 -0.92 -1.08
N PHE A 5 11.96 -1.27 -2.33
CA PHE A 5 12.93 -1.74 -3.30
C PHE A 5 13.96 -0.67 -3.69
N VAL A 6 13.50 0.56 -3.98
CA VAL A 6 14.38 1.66 -4.38
C VAL A 6 15.45 1.95 -3.31
N PRO A 7 15.09 2.23 -2.04
CA PRO A 7 16.10 2.51 -1.02
C PRO A 7 17.00 1.30 -0.72
N THR A 8 16.47 0.07 -0.84
CA THR A 8 17.28 -1.15 -0.66
C THR A 8 18.34 -1.32 -1.74
N VAL A 9 17.98 -1.13 -3.02
CA VAL A 9 18.94 -1.26 -4.13
C VAL A 9 20.01 -0.17 -4.06
N LEU A 10 19.62 1.07 -3.75
CA LEU A 10 20.56 2.17 -3.56
C LEU A 10 21.58 1.85 -2.46
N ASP A 11 21.12 1.36 -1.31
CA ASP A 11 21.97 0.95 -0.19
C ASP A 11 22.93 -0.18 -0.56
N ILE A 12 22.44 -1.22 -1.25
CA ILE A 12 23.28 -2.31 -1.79
C ILE A 12 24.40 -1.78 -2.69
N CYS A 13 24.10 -0.76 -3.51
CA CYS A 13 25.07 -0.15 -4.41
C CYS A 13 25.98 0.90 -3.74
N GLY A 14 25.77 1.23 -2.46
CA GLY A 14 26.48 2.30 -1.77
C GLY A 14 26.17 3.69 -2.32
N LEU A 15 24.96 3.88 -2.87
CA LEU A 15 24.49 5.12 -3.47
C LEU A 15 23.48 5.82 -2.55
N SER A 16 23.49 7.16 -2.60
CA SER A 16 22.46 7.98 -1.95
C SER A 16 21.37 8.38 -2.96
N PRO A 17 20.12 8.58 -2.52
CA PRO A 17 19.09 9.20 -3.35
C PRO A 17 19.53 10.58 -3.87
N PRO A 18 19.08 11.00 -5.06
CA PRO A 18 19.36 12.34 -5.58
C PRO A 18 18.87 13.44 -4.63
N ALA A 19 19.54 14.59 -4.64
CA ALA A 19 19.16 15.73 -3.82
C ALA A 19 17.71 16.16 -4.12
N GLY A 20 16.92 16.35 -3.05
CA GLY A 20 15.51 16.77 -3.14
C GLY A 20 14.52 15.63 -3.38
N VAL A 21 14.97 14.38 -3.53
CA VAL A 21 14.07 13.22 -3.66
C VAL A 21 13.73 12.68 -2.27
N GLN A 22 12.43 12.59 -1.97
CA GLN A 22 11.92 11.89 -0.80
C GLN A 22 11.48 10.48 -1.20
N ILE A 23 11.85 9.50 -0.37
CA ILE A 23 11.50 8.09 -0.57
C ILE A 23 10.73 7.64 0.68
N ASP A 24 9.53 7.12 0.49
CA ASP A 24 8.67 6.65 1.59
C ASP A 24 9.13 5.31 2.19
N GLY A 25 9.87 4.52 1.41
CA GLY A 25 10.41 3.23 1.81
C GLY A 25 11.66 3.30 2.69
N LEU A 26 12.02 2.15 3.25
CA LEU A 26 13.27 1.97 4.00
C LEU A 26 14.11 0.88 3.35
N SER A 27 15.45 0.96 3.47
CA SER A 27 16.32 -0.14 3.03
C SER A 27 16.09 -1.38 3.89
N LEU A 28 15.90 -2.52 3.24
CA LEU A 28 15.79 -3.83 3.87
C LEU A 28 17.14 -4.56 3.97
N LEU A 29 18.24 -3.93 3.52
CA LEU A 29 19.58 -4.53 3.55
C LEU A 29 20.01 -5.01 4.94
N PRO A 30 19.74 -4.28 6.04
CA PRO A 30 20.02 -4.79 7.39
C PRO A 30 19.33 -6.12 7.69
N HIS A 31 18.08 -6.30 7.26
CA HIS A 31 17.30 -7.55 7.45
C HIS A 31 17.82 -8.67 6.57
N LEU A 32 18.11 -8.38 5.30
CA LEU A 32 18.65 -9.35 4.36
C LEU A 32 20.02 -9.88 4.78
N THR A 33 20.76 -9.08 5.56
CA THR A 33 22.09 -9.44 6.09
C THR A 33 22.08 -9.92 7.53
N GLY A 34 20.90 -10.11 8.13
CA GLY A 34 20.75 -10.60 9.51
C GLY A 34 21.22 -9.62 10.59
N LYS A 35 21.30 -8.32 10.26
CA LYS A 35 21.70 -7.23 11.17
C LYS A 35 20.52 -6.56 11.85
N ALA A 36 19.28 -6.89 11.47
CA ALA A 36 18.06 -6.39 12.08
C ALA A 36 16.91 -7.40 11.95
N ASP A 37 16.05 -7.46 12.96
CA ASP A 37 14.95 -8.44 13.03
C ASP A 37 13.62 -7.91 12.46
N SER A 38 13.37 -6.60 12.54
CA SER A 38 12.15 -5.97 12.02
C SER A 38 12.47 -4.66 11.31
N ALA A 39 11.83 -4.43 10.15
CA ALA A 39 12.04 -3.22 9.36
C ALA A 39 11.14 -2.06 9.80
N ARG A 40 10.00 -2.38 10.42
CA ARG A 40 8.98 -1.43 10.88
C ARG A 40 7.95 -2.12 11.78
N ASP A 41 7.37 -1.36 12.70
CA ASP A 41 6.37 -1.87 13.67
C ASP A 41 4.97 -1.99 13.04
N ASP A 42 4.69 -1.19 12.03
CA ASP A 42 3.44 -1.17 11.29
C ASP A 42 3.65 -1.20 9.76
N LEU A 43 2.58 -1.55 9.04
CA LEU A 43 2.55 -1.55 7.57
C LEU A 43 1.32 -0.78 7.07
N TYR A 44 1.56 0.13 6.13
CA TYR A 44 0.51 0.82 5.38
C TYR A 44 0.26 0.16 4.02
N PHE A 45 -1.01 0.12 3.63
CA PHE A 45 -1.46 -0.38 2.33
C PHE A 45 -2.47 0.61 1.74
N GLU A 46 -2.36 0.84 0.43
CA GLU A 46 -3.35 1.57 -0.34
C GLU A 46 -3.68 0.79 -1.61
N TYR A 47 -4.96 0.63 -1.89
CA TYR A 47 -5.45 -0.01 -3.10
C TYR A 47 -6.84 0.53 -3.46
N GLY A 48 -6.90 1.33 -4.52
CA GLY A 48 -8.13 2.01 -4.94
C GLY A 48 -8.73 2.85 -3.79
N PHE A 49 -10.01 2.61 -3.47
CA PHE A 49 -10.71 3.28 -2.36
C PHE A 49 -10.38 2.72 -0.98
N SER A 50 -9.55 1.67 -0.91
CA SER A 50 -9.23 0.97 0.32
C SER A 50 -7.87 1.40 0.85
N ARG A 51 -7.79 1.62 2.16
CA ARG A 51 -6.55 1.79 2.92
C ARG A 51 -6.51 0.82 4.07
N ALA A 52 -5.32 0.35 4.42
CA ALA A 52 -5.14 -0.49 5.59
C ALA A 52 -3.88 -0.14 6.36
N VAL A 53 -3.95 -0.36 7.67
CA VAL A 53 -2.79 -0.35 8.57
C VAL A 53 -2.74 -1.69 9.30
N ARG A 54 -1.59 -2.35 9.30
CA ARG A 54 -1.33 -3.55 10.10
C ARG A 54 -0.36 -3.21 11.21
N PHE A 55 -0.69 -3.55 12.44
CA PHE A 55 0.18 -3.40 13.61
C PHE A 55 0.01 -4.61 14.53
N GLY A 56 1.11 -5.30 14.83
CA GLY A 56 1.08 -6.57 15.57
C GLY A 56 0.12 -7.59 14.95
N SER A 57 -0.85 -8.06 15.73
CA SER A 57 -1.88 -9.01 15.30
C SER A 57 -3.11 -8.36 14.64
N TRP A 58 -3.17 -7.02 14.58
CA TRP A 58 -4.34 -6.29 14.10
C TRP A 58 -4.13 -5.76 12.69
N LYS A 59 -5.20 -5.75 11.91
CA LYS A 59 -5.27 -5.09 10.59
C LYS A 59 -6.56 -4.26 10.52
N TYR A 60 -6.41 -2.94 10.52
CA TYR A 60 -7.50 -2.01 10.25
C TYR A 60 -7.64 -1.82 8.74
N ILE A 61 -8.87 -1.90 8.21
CA ILE A 61 -9.17 -1.69 6.80
C ILE A 61 -10.31 -0.67 6.72
N ALA A 62 -10.11 0.38 5.93
CA ALA A 62 -11.11 1.39 5.63
C ALA A 62 -11.34 1.48 4.13
N VAL A 63 -12.60 1.40 3.71
CA VAL A 63 -13.03 1.67 2.33
C VAL A 63 -13.75 3.01 2.34
N ARG A 64 -13.28 3.97 1.54
CA ARG A 64 -13.84 5.33 1.48
C ARG A 64 -14.03 5.75 0.03
N TYR A 65 -15.26 5.64 -0.46
CA TYR A 65 -15.64 6.13 -1.78
C TYR A 65 -15.71 7.66 -1.79
N THR A 66 -15.43 8.28 -2.93
CA THR A 66 -15.76 9.70 -3.14
C THR A 66 -17.27 9.87 -3.24
N GLN A 67 -17.78 11.08 -2.99
CA GLN A 67 -19.22 11.35 -3.12
C GLN A 67 -19.74 11.00 -4.51
N ASP A 68 -19.01 11.37 -5.56
CA ASP A 68 -19.33 11.02 -6.95
C ASP A 68 -19.47 9.51 -7.16
N HIS A 69 -18.52 8.71 -6.66
CA HIS A 69 -18.58 7.25 -6.78
C HIS A 69 -19.81 6.68 -6.06
N TYR A 70 -20.14 7.25 -4.90
CA TYR A 70 -21.29 6.83 -4.12
C TYR A 70 -22.62 7.13 -4.82
N GLU A 71 -22.76 8.30 -5.46
CA GLU A 71 -23.96 8.62 -6.23
C GLU A 71 -24.10 7.73 -7.48
N ARG A 72 -22.99 7.45 -8.17
CA ARG A 72 -22.98 6.52 -9.32
C ARG A 72 -23.35 5.09 -8.92
N MET A 73 -22.92 4.63 -7.74
CA MET A 73 -23.38 3.35 -7.18
C MET A 73 -24.89 3.33 -6.97
N LYS A 74 -25.44 4.40 -6.38
CA LYS A 74 -26.89 4.51 -6.15
C LYS A 74 -27.70 4.55 -7.44
N ALA A 75 -27.17 5.22 -8.47
CA ALA A 75 -27.82 5.31 -9.77
C ALA A 75 -27.80 3.99 -10.58
N GLY A 76 -26.94 3.03 -10.21
CA GLY A 76 -26.72 1.82 -10.98
C GLY A 76 -25.83 2.04 -12.22
N ASP A 77 -25.07 3.13 -12.24
CA ASP A 77 -24.26 3.56 -13.39
C ASP A 77 -22.87 2.88 -13.44
N LEU A 78 -22.57 2.02 -12.47
CA LEU A 78 -21.31 1.29 -12.42
C LEU A 78 -21.45 -0.08 -13.10
N THR A 79 -20.59 -0.34 -14.09
CA THR A 79 -20.52 -1.64 -14.78
C THR A 79 -19.77 -2.70 -13.97
N GLU A 80 -18.97 -2.28 -12.98
CA GLU A 80 -18.21 -3.14 -12.10
C GLU A 80 -18.25 -2.62 -10.67
N ALA A 81 -18.23 -3.54 -9.70
CA ALA A 81 -18.20 -3.17 -8.30
C ALA A 81 -16.85 -2.49 -7.96
N PRO A 82 -16.86 -1.31 -7.33
CA PRO A 82 -15.65 -0.54 -7.05
C PRO A 82 -14.78 -1.15 -5.93
N ASN A 83 -15.28 -2.21 -5.29
CA ASN A 83 -14.50 -3.14 -4.50
C ASN A 83 -14.22 -4.39 -5.35
N LEU A 84 -13.02 -4.47 -5.92
CA LEU A 84 -12.50 -5.52 -6.83
C LEU A 84 -12.52 -6.98 -6.33
N ASN A 85 -13.39 -7.36 -5.40
CA ASN A 85 -13.84 -8.74 -5.34
C ASN A 85 -14.66 -8.96 -6.61
N ASP A 86 -14.25 -9.89 -7.47
CA ASP A 86 -14.97 -10.38 -8.66
C ASP A 86 -16.26 -11.12 -8.26
N LEU A 87 -17.05 -10.50 -7.40
CA LEU A 87 -18.44 -10.83 -7.15
C LEU A 87 -19.19 -10.06 -8.22
N ARG A 88 -19.22 -10.62 -9.43
CA ARG A 88 -20.26 -10.25 -10.40
C ARG A 88 -21.58 -10.27 -9.64
N LEU A 89 -22.29 -9.14 -9.63
CA LEU A 89 -23.66 -9.11 -9.15
C LEU A 89 -24.41 -10.07 -10.06
N GLN A 90 -24.70 -11.28 -9.56
CA GLN A 90 -25.44 -12.29 -10.31
C GLN A 90 -26.85 -11.74 -10.51
N ASP A 91 -27.35 -11.88 -11.74
CA ASP A 91 -28.73 -11.54 -12.12
C ASP A 91 -29.76 -12.29 -11.26
#